data_AF-A0AAJ5BET3-F1
#
_entry.id   AF-A0AAJ5BET3-F1
#
_cell.length_a   1.000
_cell.length_b   1.000
_cell.length_c   1.000
_cell.angle_alpha   90.00
_cell.angle_beta   90.00
_cell.angle_gamma   90.00
#
_symmetry.space_group_name_H-M   'P 1'
#
loop_
_entity.id
_entity.type
_entity.pdbx_description
1 polymer ?
#
loop_
_entity_poly.entity_id
_entity_poly.type
_entity_poly.pdbx_seq_one_letter_code
_entity_poly.pdbx_strand_id
1 'polypeptide(L)'
;MPIISQQNLLIPYPQKVALSIQFDYAIVDIHNSFDYLEDLWDDIVLAIANAFNDRGISILEGTTNINEDYTIISYKVVILAVPPYINFSFIHDELITNELPHQLLLTTPNHYNNEELDILLETK
;
A
#
# COMPACT_ATOMS: atom_id res chain seq x y z
N MET A 1 -13.00 -42.05 15.81
CA MET A 1 -11.58 -41.62 15.90
C MET A 1 -11.56 -40.13 15.60
N PRO A 2 -11.06 -39.27 16.49
CA PRO A 2 -11.12 -37.84 16.26
C PRO A 2 -10.06 -37.47 15.21
N ILE A 3 -10.52 -36.70 14.24
CA ILE A 3 -9.72 -36.05 13.22
C ILE A 3 -8.73 -35.13 13.95
N ILE A 4 -7.44 -35.29 13.65
CA ILE A 4 -6.38 -34.40 14.12
C ILE A 4 -6.76 -33.00 13.63
N SER A 5 -7.24 -32.14 14.52
CA SER A 5 -7.31 -30.72 14.23
C SER A 5 -5.86 -30.23 14.25
N GLN A 6 -5.29 -29.96 13.08
CA GLN A 6 -4.15 -29.06 13.00
C GLN A 6 -4.67 -27.68 13.42
N GLN A 7 -4.68 -27.42 14.73
CA GLN A 7 -4.48 -26.06 15.20
C GLN A 7 -3.10 -25.69 14.69
N ASN A 8 -3.04 -25.05 13.52
CA ASN A 8 -1.85 -24.33 13.10
C ASN A 8 -1.53 -23.42 14.28
N LEU A 9 -0.47 -23.77 15.03
CA LEU A 9 0.24 -22.85 15.90
C LEU A 9 0.72 -21.74 14.97
N LEU A 10 -0.13 -20.74 14.75
CA LEU A 10 0.20 -19.48 14.10
C LEU A 10 1.14 -18.75 15.05
N ILE A 11 2.40 -19.22 15.08
CA ILE A 11 3.50 -18.45 15.64
C ILE A 11 3.50 -17.14 14.83
N PRO A 12 3.45 -15.96 15.46
CA PRO A 12 3.50 -14.69 14.77
C PRO A 12 4.92 -14.49 14.23
N TYR A 13 5.26 -15.20 13.16
CA TYR A 13 6.49 -14.97 12.42
C TYR A 13 6.25 -13.86 11.41
N PRO A 14 7.26 -13.03 11.13
CA PRO A 14 7.15 -12.01 10.10
C PRO A 14 6.88 -12.65 8.73
N GLN A 15 5.85 -12.18 8.04
CA GLN A 15 5.42 -12.62 6.73
C GLN A 15 5.63 -11.50 5.71
N LYS A 16 5.99 -11.88 4.48
CA LYS A 16 6.00 -10.93 3.36
C LYS A 16 4.57 -10.61 2.97
N VAL A 17 4.23 -9.33 2.92
CA VAL A 17 2.93 -8.85 2.45
C VAL A 17 3.20 -7.92 1.27
N ALA A 18 2.64 -8.27 0.12
CA ALA A 18 2.66 -7.41 -1.06
C ALA A 18 1.47 -6.47 -1.01
N LEU A 19 1.70 -5.19 -1.27
CA LEU A 19 0.68 -4.15 -1.30
C LEU A 19 0.84 -3.34 -2.59
N SER A 20 -0.29 -2.94 -3.17
CA SER A 20 -0.36 -1.96 -4.24
C SER A 20 -1.14 -0.77 -3.71
N ILE A 21 -0.47 0.38 -3.60
CA ILE A 21 -1.08 1.65 -3.18
C ILE A 21 -1.31 2.46 -4.43
N GLN A 22 -2.58 2.64 -4.82
CA GLN A 22 -2.96 3.19 -6.11
C GLN A 22 -3.62 4.56 -5.93
N PHE A 23 -3.31 5.47 -6.83
CA PHE A 23 -3.89 6.81 -6.93
C PHE A 23 -4.39 7.03 -8.36
N ASP A 24 -5.46 7.80 -8.50
CA ASP A 24 -5.89 8.29 -9.81
C ASP A 24 -4.79 9.19 -10.38
N TYR A 25 -4.42 9.00 -11.65
CA TYR A 25 -3.46 9.86 -12.33
C TYR A 25 -3.95 11.32 -12.39
N ALA A 26 -5.25 11.56 -12.22
CA ALA A 26 -5.83 12.90 -12.11
C ALA A 26 -5.30 13.73 -10.91
N ILE A 27 -4.55 13.15 -9.96
CA ILE A 27 -3.79 13.95 -8.96
C ILE A 27 -2.84 14.96 -9.64
N VAL A 28 -2.43 14.70 -10.89
CA VAL A 28 -1.63 15.61 -11.73
C VAL A 28 -2.39 16.88 -12.11
N ASP A 29 -3.70 16.76 -12.40
CA ASP A 29 -4.53 17.87 -12.89
C ASP A 29 -4.80 18.91 -11.79
N ILE A 30 -4.74 18.52 -10.52
CA ILE A 30 -4.93 19.44 -9.39
C ILE A 30 -3.79 20.47 -9.34
N HIS A 31 -2.60 20.15 -9.87
CA HIS A 31 -1.37 20.92 -9.63
C HIS A 31 -0.67 21.44 -10.92
N ASN A 32 -1.30 21.32 -12.09
CA ASN A 32 -1.05 22.13 -13.31
C ASN A 32 0.37 22.12 -13.93
N SER A 33 1.21 21.11 -13.70
CA SER A 33 2.46 20.94 -14.46
C SER A 33 2.95 19.49 -14.42
N PHE A 34 3.52 18.99 -15.53
CA PHE A 34 4.12 17.66 -15.59
C PHE A 34 5.37 17.55 -14.72
N ASP A 35 6.16 18.62 -14.61
CA ASP A 35 7.34 18.70 -13.72
C ASP A 35 6.93 18.58 -12.24
N TYR A 36 5.71 19.00 -11.91
CA TYR A 36 5.17 18.93 -10.57
C TYR A 36 4.79 17.49 -10.17
N LEU A 37 4.48 16.61 -11.13
CA LEU A 37 4.11 15.23 -10.85
C LEU A 37 5.27 14.42 -10.26
N GLU A 38 6.48 14.59 -10.80
CA GLU A 38 7.65 13.84 -10.33
C GLU A 38 7.96 14.20 -8.88
N ASP A 39 8.02 15.49 -8.57
CA ASP A 39 8.23 16.00 -7.20
C ASP A 39 7.12 15.55 -6.24
N LEU A 40 5.85 15.69 -6.64
CA LEU A 40 4.70 15.26 -5.83
C LEU A 40 4.73 13.75 -5.58
N TRP A 41 5.07 12.97 -6.59
CA TRP A 41 5.09 11.52 -6.47
C TRP A 41 6.22 11.06 -5.54
N ASP A 42 7.39 11.69 -5.64
CA ASP A 42 8.50 11.44 -4.72
C ASP A 42 8.12 11.78 -3.27
N ASP A 43 7.41 12.89 -3.04
CA ASP A 43 6.88 13.26 -1.73
C ASP A 43 5.87 12.23 -1.19
N ILE A 44 4.96 11.74 -2.03
CA ILE A 44 4.00 10.68 -1.67
C ILE A 44 4.73 9.39 -1.29
N VAL A 45 5.66 8.93 -2.14
CA VAL A 45 6.42 7.70 -1.89
C VAL A 45 7.24 7.83 -0.61
N LEU A 46 7.87 8.99 -0.38
CA LEU A 46 8.66 9.25 0.82
C LEU A 46 7.79 9.27 2.07
N ALA A 47 6.64 9.94 2.04
CA ALA A 47 5.70 9.98 3.16
C ALA A 47 5.22 8.56 3.54
N ILE A 48 4.82 7.76 2.53
CA ILE A 48 4.42 6.38 2.75
C ILE A 48 5.57 5.55 3.34
N ALA A 49 6.78 5.68 2.80
CA ALA A 49 7.94 4.94 3.26
C ALA A 49 8.29 5.27 4.72
N ASN A 50 8.23 6.56 5.09
CA ASN A 50 8.41 7.01 6.47
C ASN A 50 7.31 6.44 7.38
N ALA A 51 6.05 6.45 6.93
CA ALA A 51 4.93 5.90 7.70
C ALA A 51 5.11 4.43 8.08
N PHE A 52 5.69 3.63 7.16
CA PHE A 52 6.07 2.24 7.43
C PHE A 52 7.23 2.15 8.42
N ASN A 53 8.30 2.91 8.20
CA ASN A 53 9.50 2.88 9.04
C ASN A 53 9.22 3.31 10.49
N ASP A 54 8.41 4.35 10.69
CA ASP A 54 8.02 4.86 12.02
C ASP A 54 7.24 3.84 12.83
N ARG A 55 6.58 2.89 12.15
CA ARG A 55 5.83 1.78 12.76
C ARG A 55 6.66 0.51 12.87
N GLY A 56 7.95 0.56 12.54
CA GLY A 56 8.86 -0.59 12.57
C GLY A 56 8.59 -1.63 11.49
N ILE A 57 7.86 -1.26 10.43
CA ILE A 57 7.55 -2.14 9.30
C ILE A 57 8.67 -1.99 8.27
N SER A 58 9.39 -3.08 8.00
CA SER A 58 10.47 -3.05 7.01
C SER A 58 9.92 -3.18 5.60
N ILE A 59 10.29 -2.26 4.71
CA ILE A 59 10.08 -2.36 3.27
C ILE A 59 11.22 -3.20 2.69
N LEU A 60 10.88 -4.29 2.00
CA LEU A 60 11.84 -5.17 1.34
C LEU A 60 12.07 -4.75 -0.10
N GLU A 61 10.99 -4.37 -0.80
CA GLU A 61 10.98 -3.99 -2.21
C GLU A 61 9.95 -2.88 -2.41
N GLY A 62 10.24 -1.92 -3.28
CA GLY A 62 9.35 -0.81 -3.62
C GLY A 62 9.54 -0.41 -5.08
N THR A 63 8.45 -0.39 -5.85
CA THR A 63 8.46 -0.08 -7.28
C THR A 63 7.28 0.81 -7.62
N THR A 64 7.55 1.92 -8.31
CA THR A 64 6.53 2.77 -8.91
C THR A 64 6.07 2.19 -10.24
N ASN A 65 4.77 2.24 -10.52
CA ASN A 65 4.21 1.81 -11.79
C ASN A 65 3.05 2.72 -12.22
N ILE A 66 3.04 3.13 -13.48
CA ILE A 66 1.93 3.82 -14.13
C ILE A 66 1.31 2.85 -15.12
N ASN A 67 -0.02 2.76 -15.17
CA ASN A 67 -0.69 1.88 -16.12
C ASN A 67 -0.60 2.41 -17.56
N GLU A 68 -0.84 1.52 -18.54
CA GLU A 68 -0.67 1.84 -19.96
C GLU A 68 -1.58 2.98 -20.44
N ASP A 69 -2.75 3.13 -19.81
CA ASP A 69 -3.75 4.17 -20.14
C ASP A 69 -3.53 5.50 -19.39
N TYR A 70 -2.48 5.61 -18.56
CA TYR A 70 -2.18 6.80 -17.74
C TYR A 70 -3.37 7.28 -16.88
N THR A 71 -4.12 6.34 -16.32
CA THR A 71 -5.24 6.62 -15.42
C THR A 71 -4.92 6.29 -13.97
N ILE A 72 -3.90 5.47 -13.72
CA ILE A 72 -3.52 5.05 -12.37
C ILE A 72 -2.00 5.12 -12.23
N ILE A 73 -1.55 5.76 -11.15
CA ILE A 73 -0.18 5.66 -10.64
C ILE A 73 -0.20 4.83 -9.35
N SER A 74 0.79 3.94 -9.20
CA SER A 74 0.81 2.98 -8.11
C SER A 74 2.20 2.85 -7.50
N TYR A 75 2.24 2.74 -6.17
CA TYR A 75 3.42 2.35 -5.41
C TYR A 75 3.23 0.90 -4.93
N LYS A 76 3.97 -0.01 -5.56
CA LYS A 76 3.96 -1.44 -5.24
C LYS A 76 5.05 -1.71 -4.23
N VAL A 77 4.67 -2.19 -3.04
CA VAL A 77 5.61 -2.46 -1.96
C VAL A 77 5.48 -3.88 -1.43
N VAL A 78 6.61 -4.48 -1.07
CA VAL A 78 6.65 -5.73 -0.31
C VAL A 78 7.18 -5.39 1.07
N ILE A 79 6.35 -5.59 2.09
CA ILE A 79 6.71 -5.31 3.49
C ILE A 79 6.89 -6.60 4.28
N LEU A 80 7.61 -6.50 5.40
CA LEU A 80 7.69 -7.55 6.40
C LEU A 80 6.74 -7.21 7.57
N ALA A 81 5.68 -8.00 7.70
CA ALA A 81 4.55 -7.77 8.59
C ALA A 81 4.37 -8.91 9.60
N VAL A 82 4.07 -8.63 10.86
CA VAL A 82 3.76 -9.67 11.87
C VAL A 82 2.22 -9.78 12.05
N PRO A 83 1.59 -10.94 11.78
CA PRO A 83 0.14 -11.14 11.96
C PRO A 83 -0.32 -10.99 13.43
N PRO A 84 -1.64 -10.81 13.74
CA PRO A 84 -2.76 -11.28 12.91
C PRO A 84 -3.30 -10.27 11.90
N TYR A 85 -3.19 -8.95 12.14
CA TYR A 85 -3.73 -7.93 11.23
C TYR A 85 -2.93 -6.64 11.33
N ILE A 86 -2.37 -6.17 10.20
CA ILE A 86 -1.84 -4.79 10.10
C ILE A 86 -2.98 -3.91 9.59
N ASN A 87 -3.29 -2.86 10.34
CA ASN A 87 -4.19 -1.82 9.90
C ASN A 87 -3.39 -0.81 9.05
N PHE A 88 -3.74 -0.64 7.77
CA PHE A 88 -3.04 0.26 6.85
C PHE A 88 -3.63 1.68 6.79
N SER A 89 -4.65 2.00 7.59
CA SER A 89 -5.21 3.37 7.67
C SER A 89 -4.16 4.44 8.00
N PHE A 90 -3.05 4.07 8.64
CA PHE A 90 -1.98 5.00 8.91
C PHE A 90 -1.37 5.65 7.67
N ILE A 91 -1.45 4.99 6.51
CA ILE A 91 -0.95 5.54 5.24
C ILE A 91 -1.77 6.78 4.88
N HIS A 92 -3.09 6.66 4.99
CA HIS A 92 -4.02 7.77 4.77
C HIS A 92 -3.80 8.91 5.77
N ASP A 93 -3.67 8.58 7.07
CA ASP A 93 -3.42 9.59 8.12
C ASP A 93 -2.12 10.37 7.88
N GLU A 94 -1.08 9.68 7.41
CA GLU A 94 0.21 10.30 7.07
C GLU A 94 0.06 11.27 5.88
N LEU A 95 -0.64 10.85 4.83
CA LEU A 95 -0.84 11.70 3.63
C LEU A 95 -1.66 12.95 3.96
N ILE A 96 -2.70 12.82 4.79
CA ILE A 96 -3.47 13.99 5.28
C ILE A 96 -2.58 14.95 6.07
N THR A 97 -1.76 14.41 6.98
CA THR A 97 -0.89 15.23 7.84
C THR A 97 0.13 16.03 7.04
N ASN A 98 0.59 15.48 5.91
CA ASN A 98 1.53 16.13 5.00
C ASN A 98 0.84 16.95 3.89
N GLU A 99 -0.48 17.14 3.96
CA GLU A 99 -1.28 17.86 2.94
C GLU A 99 -1.16 17.26 1.52
N LEU A 100 -0.93 15.94 1.43
CA LEU A 100 -0.77 15.18 0.19
C LEU A 100 -2.10 14.57 -0.31
N PRO A 101 -2.19 14.17 -1.59
CA PRO A 101 -3.31 13.37 -2.09
C PRO A 101 -3.51 12.12 -1.23
N HIS A 102 -4.71 11.96 -0.67
CA HIS A 102 -5.05 10.91 0.27
C HIS A 102 -6.17 9.98 -0.25
N GLN A 103 -6.79 10.32 -1.38
CA GLN A 103 -7.71 9.42 -2.08
C GLN A 103 -6.91 8.30 -2.75
N LEU A 104 -6.91 7.13 -2.12
CA LEU A 104 -6.08 6.00 -2.52
C LEU A 104 -6.84 4.67 -2.41
N LEU A 105 -6.40 3.71 -3.20
CA LEU A 105 -6.86 2.32 -3.15
C LEU A 105 -5.69 1.42 -2.73
N LEU A 106 -5.88 0.65 -1.66
CA LEU A 106 -4.91 -0.35 -1.19
C LEU A 106 -5.37 -1.75 -1.55
N THR A 107 -4.62 -2.44 -2.41
CA THR A 107 -4.87 -3.84 -2.78
C THR A 107 -3.72 -4.75 -2.35
N THR A 108 -4.03 -6.00 -1.99
CA THR A 108 -3.04 -7.09 -1.90
C THR A 108 -3.35 -8.14 -2.96
N PRO A 109 -2.34 -8.70 -3.65
CA PRO A 109 -2.56 -9.89 -4.44
C PRO A 109 -2.99 -11.04 -3.52
N ASN A 110 -4.06 -11.74 -3.88
CA ASN A 110 -4.46 -12.99 -3.25
C ASN A 110 -3.66 -14.13 -3.88
N HIS A 111 -2.69 -14.65 -3.14
CA HIS A 111 -1.81 -15.73 -3.59
C HIS A 111 -2.50 -17.08 -3.84
N TYR A 112 -3.79 -17.23 -3.52
CA TYR A 112 -4.55 -18.46 -3.74
C TYR A 112 -5.35 -18.47 -5.05
N ASN A 113 -5.75 -17.31 -5.57
CA ASN A 113 -6.61 -17.24 -6.76
C ASN A 113 -6.19 -16.16 -7.77
N ASN A 114 -5.06 -15.46 -7.55
CA ASN A 114 -4.58 -14.34 -8.37
C ASN A 114 -5.57 -13.17 -8.49
N GLU A 115 -6.56 -13.06 -7.60
CA GLU A 115 -7.43 -11.89 -7.52
C GLU A 115 -6.80 -10.82 -6.62
N GLU A 116 -6.99 -9.54 -6.92
CA GLU A 116 -6.62 -8.46 -5.99
C GLU A 116 -7.70 -8.33 -4.92
N LEU A 117 -7.32 -8.44 -3.64
CA LEU A 117 -8.20 -8.18 -2.51
C LEU A 117 -8.01 -6.75 -2.04
N ASP A 118 -9.10 -5.98 -2.03
CA ASP A 118 -9.13 -4.64 -1.44
C ASP A 118 -8.95 -4.73 0.08
N ILE A 119 -7.89 -4.11 0.61
CA ILE A 119 -7.63 -4.05 2.06
C ILE A 119 -8.17 -2.75 2.66
N LEU A 120 -8.22 -1.68 1.87
CA LEU A 120 -8.79 -0.39 2.25
C LEU A 120 -9.40 0.29 1.02
N LEU A 121 -10.71 0.53 1.07
CA LEU A 121 -11.46 1.38 0.13
C LEU A 121 -11.91 2.61 0.90
N GLU A 122 -11.14 3.69 0.86
CA GLU A 122 -11.67 5.00 1.25
C GLU A 122 -11.96 5.81 -0.02
N THR A 123 -13.16 5.56 -0.56
CA THR A 123 -13.74 6.30 -1.66
C THR A 123 -14.84 7.23 -1.11
N LYS A 124 -14.45 8.45 -0.74
CA LYS A 124 -15.16 9.73 -0.99
C LYS A 124 -14.74 10.85 -0.05
#